data_AF-A0A3D5IY52-F1
#
_entry.id   AF-A0A3D5IY52-F1
#
_cell.length_a   1.000
_cell.length_b   1.000
_cell.length_c   1.000
_cell.angle_alpha   90.00
_cell.angle_beta   90.00
_cell.angle_gamma   90.00
#
_symmetry.space_group_name_H-M   'P 1'
#
loop_
_entity.id
_entity.type
_entity.pdbx_description
1 polymer ?
#
loop_
_entity_poly.entity_id
_entity_poly.type
_entity_poly.pdbx_seq_one_letter_code
_entity_poly.pdbx_strand_id
1 'polypeptide(L)'
;MKPQKLEIGLLKYIKSSSNTYGYVELRDFLLYNFPQKSDMAERIEIKRFLKFLEGGEYIEIKSKRGISIIVEAGRAVPRNEISVIAKITPKGLELLEREKNNFLNKFGIISAFGLGVLSLAYSYFESKKSEDLELKINKYLNDISVIESKLKEQNELSKANRKKILYLKKQIDVTIKSEENK
;
A
#
# COMPACT_ATOMS: atom_id res chain seq x y z
N MET A 1 3.01 11.18 -28.84
CA MET A 1 2.20 10.67 -27.72
C MET A 1 1.50 9.39 -28.17
N LYS A 2 1.41 8.35 -27.33
CA LYS A 2 0.63 7.13 -27.66
C LYS A 2 -0.85 7.52 -27.84
N PRO A 3 -1.55 7.02 -28.87
CA PRO A 3 -2.92 7.41 -29.23
C PRO A 3 -3.85 7.36 -28.02
N GLN A 4 -3.87 6.24 -27.27
CA GLN A 4 -4.68 5.96 -26.06
C GLN A 4 -4.77 7.08 -25.00
N LYS A 5 -3.79 8.01 -24.93
CA LYS A 5 -3.84 9.12 -23.97
C LYS A 5 -4.77 10.25 -24.42
N LEU A 6 -4.99 10.40 -25.72
CA LEU A 6 -5.76 11.52 -26.28
C LEU A 6 -7.27 11.28 -26.19
N GLU A 7 -7.72 10.05 -26.44
CA GLU A 7 -9.13 9.67 -26.32
C GLU A 7 -9.61 9.83 -24.87
N ILE A 8 -8.85 9.24 -23.94
CA ILE A 8 -9.09 9.39 -22.50
C ILE A 8 -9.04 10.85 -22.08
N GLY A 9 -8.08 11.62 -22.60
CA GLY A 9 -7.96 13.05 -22.34
C GLY A 9 -9.21 13.82 -22.73
N LEU A 10 -9.78 13.53 -23.91
CA LEU A 10 -11.02 14.17 -24.37
C LEU A 10 -12.20 13.78 -23.47
N LEU A 11 -12.33 12.50 -23.12
CA LEU A 11 -13.42 12.03 -22.26
C LEU A 11 -13.36 12.70 -20.87
N LYS A 12 -12.15 12.84 -20.30
CA LYS A 12 -11.93 13.58 -19.05
C LYS A 12 -12.31 15.05 -19.20
N TYR A 13 -11.91 15.69 -20.29
CA TYR A 13 -12.24 17.08 -20.59
C TYR A 13 -13.75 17.32 -20.67
N ILE A 14 -14.49 16.45 -21.36
CA ILE A 14 -15.97 16.54 -21.44
C ILE A 14 -16.59 16.38 -20.06
N LYS A 15 -16.14 15.38 -19.29
CA LYS A 15 -16.63 15.10 -17.93
C LYS A 15 -16.37 16.27 -16.96
N SER A 16 -15.26 16.98 -17.09
CA SER A 16 -14.93 18.12 -16.22
C SER A 16 -15.64 19.41 -16.60
N SER A 17 -16.07 19.56 -17.85
CA SER A 17 -16.56 20.84 -18.40
C SER A 17 -18.08 21.01 -18.36
N SER A 18 -18.86 19.97 -18.06
CA SER A 18 -20.29 20.10 -17.75
C SER A 18 -20.76 19.02 -16.80
N ASN A 19 -21.99 19.17 -16.26
CA ASN A 19 -22.71 18.08 -15.62
C ASN A 19 -22.69 16.85 -16.55
N THR A 20 -22.42 15.66 -16.01
CA THR A 20 -21.97 14.41 -16.65
C THR A 20 -22.54 14.01 -18.02
N TYR A 21 -23.68 14.57 -18.46
CA TYR A 21 -24.36 14.26 -19.72
C TYR A 21 -24.64 15.47 -20.62
N GLY A 22 -24.11 16.65 -20.27
CA GLY A 22 -24.27 17.87 -21.05
C GLY A 22 -23.42 17.87 -22.33
N TYR A 23 -23.91 18.59 -23.34
CA TYR A 23 -23.09 18.89 -24.51
C TYR A 23 -22.09 20.00 -24.19
N VAL A 24 -20.83 19.77 -24.53
CA VAL A 24 -19.69 20.65 -24.27
C VAL A 24 -19.03 21.04 -25.60
N GLU A 25 -18.56 22.27 -25.69
CA GLU A 25 -17.71 22.70 -26.79
C GLU A 25 -16.25 22.22 -26.62
N LEU A 26 -15.73 21.53 -27.63
CA LEU A 26 -14.41 20.91 -27.62
C LEU A 26 -13.33 21.78 -28.25
N ARG A 27 -13.63 23.04 -28.60
CA ARG A 27 -12.74 23.93 -29.36
C ARG A 27 -11.36 24.02 -28.73
N ASP A 28 -11.27 24.41 -27.46
CA ASP A 28 -9.99 24.60 -26.77
C ASP A 28 -9.17 23.32 -26.73
N PHE A 29 -9.81 22.19 -26.40
CA PHE A 29 -9.16 20.88 -26.40
C PHE A 29 -8.59 20.53 -27.78
N LEU A 30 -9.38 20.70 -28.84
CA LEU A 30 -8.98 20.36 -30.20
C LEU A 30 -7.86 21.26 -30.70
N LEU A 31 -7.96 22.57 -30.48
CA LEU A 31 -6.95 23.53 -30.92
C LEU A 31 -5.62 23.36 -30.18
N TYR A 32 -5.66 22.97 -28.91
CA TYR A 32 -4.47 22.68 -28.11
C TYR A 32 -3.76 21.39 -28.56
N ASN A 33 -4.51 20.32 -28.83
CA ASN A 33 -3.93 19.01 -29.12
C ASN A 33 -3.61 18.77 -30.61
N PHE A 34 -4.23 19.53 -31.52
CA PHE A 34 -4.02 19.42 -32.97
C PHE A 34 -3.49 20.75 -33.51
N PRO A 35 -2.17 20.99 -33.48
CA PRO A 35 -1.58 22.25 -33.92
C PRO A 35 -1.87 22.51 -35.40
N GLN A 36 -1.91 23.79 -35.78
CA GLN A 36 -2.18 24.19 -37.15
C GLN A 36 -1.12 23.62 -38.10
N LYS A 37 -1.57 23.06 -39.23
CA LYS A 37 -0.70 22.58 -40.30
C LYS A 37 -0.98 23.35 -41.59
N SER A 38 -0.09 23.21 -42.57
CA SER A 38 -0.34 23.74 -43.91
C SER A 38 -1.62 23.13 -44.47
N ASP A 39 -2.32 23.91 -45.30
CA ASP A 39 -3.51 23.48 -46.04
C ASP A 39 -4.63 22.90 -45.17
N MET A 40 -4.69 23.31 -43.88
CA MET A 40 -5.66 22.84 -42.91
C MET A 40 -5.63 21.32 -42.67
N ALA A 41 -4.49 20.66 -42.94
CA ALA A 41 -4.35 19.21 -42.85
C ALA A 41 -4.69 18.65 -41.45
N GLU A 42 -4.55 19.45 -40.39
CA GLU A 42 -4.92 19.04 -39.03
C GLU A 42 -6.41 18.73 -38.88
N ARG A 43 -7.27 19.31 -39.73
CA ARG A 43 -8.72 19.04 -39.70
C ARG A 43 -9.03 17.60 -40.08
N ILE A 44 -8.23 16.98 -40.93
CA ILE A 44 -8.36 15.57 -41.30
C ILE A 44 -8.05 14.68 -40.09
N GLU A 45 -7.02 15.02 -39.32
CA GLU A 45 -6.65 14.31 -38.10
C GLU A 45 -7.73 14.44 -37.03
N ILE A 46 -8.23 15.65 -36.80
CA ILE A 46 -9.36 15.90 -35.89
C ILE A 46 -10.59 15.11 -36.35
N LYS A 47 -10.91 15.13 -37.65
CA LYS A 47 -12.06 14.38 -38.20
C LYS A 47 -11.94 12.88 -37.96
N ARG A 48 -10.76 12.30 -38.19
CA ARG A 48 -10.50 10.87 -37.96
C ARG A 48 -10.60 10.52 -36.47
N PHE A 49 -10.03 11.36 -35.61
CA PHE A 49 -10.10 11.19 -34.16
C PHE A 49 -11.54 11.24 -33.64
N LEU A 50 -12.32 12.24 -34.04
CA LEU A 50 -13.73 12.36 -33.65
C LEU A 50 -14.58 11.20 -34.21
N LYS A 51 -14.31 10.77 -35.45
CA LYS A 51 -15.02 9.61 -36.06
C LYS A 51 -14.71 8.31 -35.33
N PHE A 52 -13.48 8.11 -34.86
CA PHE A 52 -13.12 6.96 -34.03
C PHE A 52 -13.92 6.95 -32.73
N LEU A 53 -14.00 8.09 -32.05
CA LEU A 53 -14.71 8.21 -30.78
C LEU A 53 -16.23 8.05 -30.91
N GLU A 54 -16.80 8.63 -31.95
CA GLU A 54 -18.22 8.51 -32.29
C GLU A 54 -18.57 7.09 -32.74
N GLY A 55 -17.76 6.48 -33.62
CA GLY A 55 -17.96 5.11 -34.09
C GLY A 55 -17.74 4.04 -33.01
N GLY A 56 -16.91 4.34 -32.02
CA GLY A 56 -16.79 3.53 -30.80
C GLY A 56 -17.91 3.75 -29.78
N GLU A 57 -18.84 4.68 -30.06
CA GLU A 57 -19.94 5.12 -29.20
C GLU A 57 -19.46 5.69 -27.85
N TYR A 58 -18.28 6.30 -27.80
CA TYR A 58 -17.74 6.90 -26.57
C TYR A 58 -18.23 8.34 -26.34
N ILE A 59 -18.57 9.03 -27.44
CA ILE A 59 -19.13 10.38 -27.43
C ILE A 59 -20.27 10.47 -28.44
N GLU A 60 -21.18 11.41 -28.21
CA GLU A 60 -22.24 11.78 -29.14
C GLU A 60 -22.02 13.22 -29.59
N ILE A 61 -21.96 13.45 -30.91
CA ILE A 61 -21.61 14.75 -31.47
C ILE A 61 -22.84 15.44 -32.06
N LYS A 62 -23.13 16.64 -31.58
CA LYS A 62 -24.23 17.48 -32.07
C LYS A 62 -23.83 18.38 -33.24
N SER A 63 -22.58 18.88 -33.23
CA SER A 63 -22.08 19.80 -34.27
C SER A 63 -20.59 19.58 -34.54
N LYS A 64 -20.17 19.77 -35.81
CA LYS A 64 -18.79 19.57 -36.32
C LYS A 64 -18.35 20.72 -37.21
N ARG A 65 -18.71 21.96 -36.84
CA ARG A 65 -18.39 23.17 -37.62
C ARG A 65 -16.89 23.41 -37.68
N GLY A 66 -16.37 23.75 -38.87
CA GLY A 66 -14.94 23.96 -39.10
C GLY A 66 -14.12 22.67 -39.21
N ILE A 67 -14.71 21.48 -39.00
CA ILE A 67 -14.07 20.17 -39.19
C ILE A 67 -14.67 19.42 -40.38
N SER A 68 -15.97 19.15 -40.35
CA SER A 68 -16.67 18.50 -41.48
C SER A 68 -17.18 19.51 -42.50
N ILE A 69 -17.62 20.67 -42.02
CA ILE A 69 -18.03 21.82 -42.83
C ILE A 69 -16.89 22.82 -42.76
N ILE A 70 -16.04 22.83 -43.78
CA ILE A 70 -14.82 23.66 -43.81
C ILE A 70 -14.99 24.95 -44.62
N VAL A 71 -16.06 25.06 -45.41
CA VAL A 71 -16.44 26.25 -46.18
C VAL A 71 -17.90 26.57 -45.89
N GLU A 72 -18.19 27.81 -45.56
CA GLU A 72 -19.55 28.33 -45.33
C GLU A 72 -19.71 29.63 -46.12
N ALA A 73 -20.78 29.76 -46.91
CA ALA A 73 -21.05 30.95 -47.72
C ALA A 73 -19.84 31.40 -48.58
N GLY A 74 -19.09 30.44 -49.15
CA GLY A 74 -17.92 30.70 -49.99
C GLY A 74 -16.63 31.08 -49.25
N ARG A 75 -16.66 31.26 -47.92
CA ARG A 75 -15.46 31.50 -47.11
C ARG A 75 -15.03 30.24 -46.36
N ALA A 76 -13.72 29.99 -46.29
CA ALA A 76 -13.19 28.94 -45.44
C ALA A 76 -13.44 29.30 -43.97
N VAL A 77 -13.96 28.36 -43.19
CA VAL A 77 -14.18 28.54 -41.75
C VAL A 77 -12.81 28.73 -41.10
N PRO A 78 -12.51 29.88 -40.46
CA PRO A 78 -11.21 30.13 -39.87
C PRO A 78 -11.01 29.27 -38.61
N ARG A 79 -9.74 29.07 -38.22
CA ARG A 79 -9.37 28.14 -37.14
C ARG A 79 -10.01 28.47 -35.79
N ASN A 80 -10.14 29.76 -35.48
CA ASN A 80 -10.79 30.26 -34.26
C ASN A 80 -12.32 30.05 -34.25
N GLU A 81 -12.94 29.81 -35.42
CA GLU A 81 -14.37 29.51 -35.57
C GLU A 81 -14.66 27.99 -35.54
N ILE A 82 -13.65 27.13 -35.39
CA ILE A 82 -13.85 25.68 -35.23
C ILE A 82 -14.68 25.44 -33.97
N SER A 83 -15.83 24.79 -34.12
CA SER A 83 -16.74 24.49 -33.01
C SER A 83 -17.27 23.07 -33.16
N VAL A 84 -16.85 22.21 -32.23
CA VAL A 84 -17.33 20.84 -32.12
C VAL A 84 -18.04 20.73 -30.80
N ILE A 85 -19.30 20.30 -30.83
CA ILE A 85 -20.13 20.18 -29.63
C ILE A 85 -20.44 18.70 -29.42
N ALA A 86 -20.00 18.15 -28.30
CA ALA A 86 -20.17 16.73 -27.99
C ALA A 86 -20.48 16.50 -26.52
N LYS A 87 -21.16 15.39 -26.22
CA LYS A 87 -21.35 14.88 -24.86
C LYS A 87 -20.74 13.48 -24.74
N ILE A 88 -20.44 13.07 -23.53
CA ILE A 88 -19.97 11.72 -23.23
C ILE A 88 -21.16 10.75 -23.17
N THR A 89 -20.98 9.54 -23.67
CA THR A 89 -21.98 8.46 -23.56
C THR A 89 -21.72 7.62 -22.30
N PRO A 90 -22.67 6.76 -21.88
CA PRO A 90 -22.43 5.77 -20.83
C PRO A 90 -21.20 4.89 -21.08
N LYS A 91 -21.00 4.43 -22.32
CA LYS A 91 -19.83 3.61 -22.71
C LYS A 91 -18.51 4.38 -22.60
N GLY A 92 -18.51 5.68 -22.92
CA GLY A 92 -17.37 6.56 -22.69
C GLY A 92 -17.05 6.74 -21.19
N LEU A 93 -18.08 6.82 -20.34
CA LEU A 93 -17.91 6.87 -18.89
C LEU A 93 -17.34 5.56 -18.33
N GLU A 94 -17.84 4.40 -18.77
CA GLU A 94 -17.32 3.10 -18.37
C GLU A 94 -15.83 2.95 -18.72
N LEU A 95 -15.39 3.48 -19.86
CA LEU A 95 -13.98 3.46 -20.24
C LEU A 95 -13.11 4.26 -19.27
N LEU A 96 -13.58 5.43 -18.83
CA LEU A 96 -12.91 6.25 -17.82
C LEU A 96 -12.85 5.54 -16.45
N GLU A 97 -13.93 4.86 -16.08
CA GLU A 97 -13.99 4.12 -14.81
C GLU A 97 -13.08 2.89 -14.83
N ARG A 98 -13.02 2.14 -15.94
CA ARG A 98 -12.05 1.04 -16.11
C ARG A 98 -10.61 1.53 -16.03
N GLU A 99 -10.29 2.68 -16.62
CA GLU A 99 -8.94 3.24 -16.51
C GLU A 99 -8.60 3.63 -15.06
N LYS A 100 -9.53 4.29 -14.35
CA LYS A 100 -9.38 4.64 -12.93
C LYS A 100 -9.21 3.40 -12.06
N ASN A 101 -10.03 2.37 -12.29
CA ASN A 101 -10.00 1.12 -11.54
C ASN A 101 -8.73 0.30 -11.84
N ASN A 102 -8.20 0.33 -13.06
CA ASN A 102 -6.91 -0.27 -13.38
C ASN A 102 -5.74 0.45 -12.70
N PHE A 103 -5.80 1.78 -12.57
CA PHE A 103 -4.82 2.53 -11.80
C PHE A 103 -4.90 2.14 -10.31
N LEU A 104 -6.10 2.20 -9.71
CA LEU A 104 -6.33 1.83 -8.32
C LEU A 104 -5.95 0.36 -8.04
N ASN A 105 -6.25 -0.58 -8.92
CA ASN A 105 -5.83 -1.98 -8.77
C ASN A 105 -4.31 -2.14 -8.78
N LYS A 106 -3.58 -1.39 -9.62
CA LYS A 106 -2.11 -1.40 -9.59
C LYS A 106 -1.57 -0.85 -8.27
N PHE A 107 -2.15 0.24 -7.77
CA PHE A 107 -1.79 0.77 -6.44
C PHE A 107 -2.15 -0.21 -5.33
N GLY A 108 -3.31 -0.85 -5.39
CA GLY A 108 -3.76 -1.87 -4.45
C GLY A 108 -2.82 -3.07 -4.38
N ILE A 109 -2.38 -3.57 -5.54
CA ILE A 109 -1.39 -4.65 -5.63
C ILE A 109 -0.05 -4.21 -5.05
N ILE A 110 0.45 -3.01 -5.38
CA ILE A 110 1.71 -2.48 -4.84
C ILE A 110 1.62 -2.28 -3.32
N SER A 111 0.51 -1.74 -2.82
CA SER A 111 0.30 -1.55 -1.38
C SER A 111 0.19 -2.88 -0.62
N ALA A 112 -0.48 -3.88 -1.21
CA ALA A 112 -0.58 -5.21 -0.61
C ALA A 112 0.80 -5.89 -0.54
N PHE A 113 1.60 -5.74 -1.60
CA PHE A 113 2.98 -6.23 -1.62
C PHE A 113 3.85 -5.53 -0.56
N GLY A 114 3.73 -4.21 -0.43
CA GLY A 114 4.43 -3.43 0.59
C GLY A 114 4.07 -3.84 2.02
N LEU A 115 2.78 -4.02 2.31
CA LEU A 115 2.30 -4.50 3.61
C LEU A 115 2.78 -5.93 3.90
N GLY A 116 2.82 -6.80 2.88
CA GLY A 116 3.34 -8.16 3.01
C GLY A 116 4.82 -8.17 3.41
N VAL A 117 5.66 -7.36 2.76
CA VAL A 117 7.09 -7.25 3.11
C VAL A 117 7.29 -6.69 4.52
N LEU A 118 6.50 -5.68 4.93
CA LEU A 118 6.57 -5.12 6.28
C LEU A 118 6.17 -6.14 7.36
N SER A 119 5.14 -6.95 7.11
CA SER A 119 4.71 -8.01 8.04
C SER A 119 5.79 -9.09 8.23
N LEU A 120 6.43 -9.51 7.14
CA LEU A 120 7.54 -10.47 7.20
C LEU A 120 8.75 -9.91 7.96
N ALA A 121 9.09 -8.64 7.74
CA ALA A 121 10.16 -7.97 8.47
C ALA A 121 9.84 -7.89 9.99
N TYR A 122 8.62 -7.51 10.35
CA TYR A 122 8.18 -7.46 11.76
C TYR A 122 8.27 -8.84 12.42
N SER A 123 7.78 -9.89 11.74
CA SER A 123 7.86 -11.27 12.22
C SER A 123 9.30 -11.74 12.46
N TYR A 124 10.23 -11.36 11.56
CA TYR A 124 11.65 -11.67 11.71
C TYR A 124 12.32 -10.94 12.90
N PHE A 125 11.96 -9.67 13.14
CA PHE A 125 12.47 -8.95 14.30
C PHE A 125 11.93 -9.51 15.62
N GLU A 126 10.64 -9.88 15.65
CA GLU A 126 10.02 -10.45 16.85
C GLU A 126 10.57 -11.85 17.15
N SER A 127 10.85 -12.67 16.13
CA SER A 127 11.48 -13.98 16.33
C SER A 127 12.88 -13.87 16.92
N LYS A 128 13.69 -12.91 16.44
CA LYS A 128 15.03 -12.64 17.01
C LYS A 128 14.97 -12.18 18.46
N LYS A 129 13.97 -11.39 18.83
CA LYS A 129 13.74 -10.96 20.21
C LYS A 129 13.28 -12.11 21.11
N SER A 130 12.47 -13.03 20.58
CA SER A 130 12.03 -14.24 21.28
C SER A 130 13.20 -15.18 21.55
N GLU A 131 14.07 -15.42 20.57
CA GLU A 131 15.29 -16.24 20.74
C GLU A 131 16.20 -15.70 21.86
N ASP A 132 16.40 -14.38 21.93
CA ASP A 132 17.21 -13.75 22.98
C ASP A 132 16.59 -13.87 24.38
N LEU A 133 15.25 -13.80 24.46
CA LEU A 133 14.50 -14.03 25.71
C LEU A 133 14.60 -15.48 26.17
N GLU A 134 14.45 -16.45 25.27
CA GLU A 134 14.61 -17.88 25.59
C GLU A 134 16.01 -18.20 26.11
N LEU A 135 17.05 -17.65 25.48
CA LEU A 135 18.44 -17.80 25.94
C LEU A 135 18.65 -17.24 27.34
N LYS A 136 18.08 -16.08 27.65
CA LYS A 136 18.15 -15.48 28.99
C LYS A 136 17.41 -16.32 30.04
N ILE A 137 16.21 -16.81 29.72
CA ILE A 137 15.41 -17.67 30.61
C ILE A 137 16.17 -18.96 30.93
N ASN A 138 16.73 -19.63 29.91
CA ASN A 138 17.49 -20.87 30.11
C ASN A 138 18.74 -20.64 30.98
N LYS A 139 19.40 -19.49 30.83
CA LYS A 139 20.53 -19.12 31.69
C LYS A 139 20.09 -18.95 33.15
N TYR A 140 18.99 -18.23 33.41
CA TYR A 140 18.46 -18.06 34.77
C TYR A 140 18.02 -19.38 35.41
N LEU A 141 17.39 -20.28 34.65
CA LEU A 141 17.00 -21.61 35.16
C LEU A 141 18.23 -22.44 35.57
N ASN A 142 19.29 -22.40 34.76
CA ASN A 142 20.55 -23.06 35.10
C ASN A 142 21.17 -22.46 36.37
N ASP A 143 21.22 -21.13 36.50
CA ASP A 143 21.76 -20.46 37.68
C ASP A 143 20.96 -20.83 38.95
N ILE A 144 19.62 -20.90 38.86
CA ILE A 144 18.75 -21.35 39.96
C ILE A 144 19.08 -22.79 40.36
N SER A 145 19.25 -23.71 39.40
CA SER A 145 19.60 -25.11 39.70
C SER A 145 20.94 -25.26 40.42
N VAL A 146 21.92 -24.40 40.08
CA VAL A 146 23.23 -24.36 40.74
C VAL A 146 23.10 -23.83 42.17
N ILE A 147 22.25 -22.83 42.40
CA ILE A 147 21.98 -22.31 43.75
C ILE A 147 21.27 -23.37 44.60
N GLU A 148 20.26 -24.05 44.07
CA GLU A 148 19.53 -25.11 44.78
C GLU A 148 20.42 -26.27 45.19
N SER A 149 21.33 -26.70 44.31
CA SER A 149 22.29 -27.77 44.64
C SER A 149 23.23 -27.36 45.77
N LYS A 150 23.80 -26.15 45.72
CA LYS A 150 24.62 -25.60 46.81
C LYS A 150 23.84 -25.46 48.12
N LEU A 151 22.56 -25.09 48.05
CA LEU A 151 21.71 -24.94 49.23
C LEU A 151 21.39 -26.30 49.87
N LYS A 152 21.16 -27.34 49.07
CA LYS A 152 21.03 -28.72 49.56
C LYS A 152 22.31 -29.20 50.25
N GLU A 153 23.46 -28.94 49.63
CA GLU A 153 24.75 -29.31 50.21
C GLU A 153 25.00 -28.63 51.56
N GLN A 154 24.73 -27.32 51.66
CA GLN A 154 24.82 -26.60 52.93
C GLN A 154 23.84 -27.14 53.99
N ASN A 155 22.63 -27.49 53.60
CA ASN A 155 21.64 -28.03 54.53
C ASN A 155 22.07 -29.39 55.10
N GLU A 156 22.63 -30.27 54.27
CA GLU A 156 23.17 -31.55 54.75
C GLU A 156 24.38 -31.33 55.68
N LEU A 157 25.27 -30.39 55.35
CA LEU A 157 26.38 -30.00 56.21
C LEU A 157 25.89 -29.50 57.59
N SER A 158 24.85 -28.66 57.59
CA SER A 158 24.23 -28.12 58.80
C SER A 158 23.60 -29.22 59.67
N LYS A 159 22.89 -30.18 59.04
CA LYS A 159 22.33 -31.35 59.75
C LYS A 159 23.43 -32.20 60.39
N ALA A 160 24.52 -32.46 59.66
CA ALA A 160 25.67 -33.19 60.18
C ALA A 160 26.30 -32.47 61.39
N ASN A 161 26.48 -31.15 61.29
CA ASN A 161 27.00 -30.34 62.38
C ASN A 161 26.09 -30.35 63.61
N ARG A 162 24.76 -30.25 63.44
CA ARG A 162 23.80 -30.36 64.55
C ARG A 162 23.88 -31.72 65.25
N LYS A 163 23.99 -32.82 64.51
CA LYS A 163 24.17 -34.17 65.09
C LYS A 163 25.47 -34.26 65.90
N LYS A 164 26.56 -33.71 65.37
CA LYS A 164 27.86 -33.66 66.07
C LYS A 164 27.79 -32.85 67.37
N ILE A 165 27.16 -31.68 67.35
CA ILE A 165 26.95 -30.86 68.55
C ILE A 165 26.10 -31.60 69.59
N LEU A 166 25.03 -32.27 69.18
CA LEU A 166 24.18 -33.04 70.09
C LEU A 166 24.94 -34.21 70.75
N TYR A 167 25.79 -34.88 69.97
CA TYR A 167 26.67 -35.93 70.49
C TYR A 167 27.67 -35.39 71.52
N LEU A 168 28.34 -34.28 71.21
CA LEU A 168 29.28 -33.64 72.13
C LEU A 168 28.60 -33.17 73.42
N LYS A 169 27.38 -32.60 73.34
CA LYS A 169 26.59 -32.24 74.53
C LYS A 169 26.33 -33.45 75.43
N LYS A 170 25.89 -34.58 74.85
CA LYS A 170 25.68 -35.81 75.61
C LYS A 170 26.95 -36.31 76.30
N GLN A 171 28.11 -36.21 75.66
CA GLN A 171 29.38 -36.58 76.28
C GLN A 171 29.72 -35.69 77.48
N ILE A 172 29.57 -34.36 77.32
CA ILE A 172 29.80 -33.38 78.38
C ILE A 172 28.88 -33.65 79.58
N ASP A 173 27.58 -33.88 79.34
CA ASP A 173 26.60 -34.17 80.40
C ASP A 173 26.95 -35.44 81.19
N VAL A 174 27.49 -36.46 80.52
CA VAL A 174 27.96 -37.69 81.16
C VAL A 174 29.21 -37.43 82.01
N THR A 175 30.15 -36.64 81.50
CA THR A 175 31.37 -36.26 82.23
C THR A 175 31.05 -35.46 83.48
N ILE A 176 30.18 -34.44 83.39
CA ILE A 176 29.76 -33.61 84.54
C ILE A 176 29.09 -34.48 85.62
N LYS A 177 28.17 -35.37 85.24
CA LYS A 177 27.52 -36.30 86.20
C LYS A 177 28.49 -37.28 86.85
N SER A 178 29.60 -37.61 86.19
CA SER A 178 30.64 -38.47 86.76
C SER A 178 31.55 -37.72 87.74
N GLU A 179 31.64 -36.39 87.63
CA GLU A 179 32.38 -35.53 88.54
C GLU A 179 31.54 -35.12 89.76
N GLU A 180 30.22 -34.97 89.64
CA GLU A 180 29.30 -34.67 90.76
C GLU A 180 29.08 -35.86 91.73
N ASN A 181 29.43 -37.09 91.33
CA ASN A 181 29.30 -38.31 92.15
C ASN A 181 30.64 -38.76 92.79
N LYS A 182 31.64 -37.89 92.84
CA LYS A 182 32.89 -38.06 93.59
C LYS A 182 32.92 -37.12 94.79
#